data_AF-A0A3A9GQ01-F1
#
_entry.id   AF-A0A3A9GQ01-F1
#
_cell.length_a   1.000
_cell.length_b   1.000
_cell.length_c   1.000
_cell.angle_alpha   90.00
_cell.angle_beta   90.00
_cell.angle_gamma   90.00
#
_symmetry.space_group_name_H-M   'P 1'
#
loop_
_entity.id
_entity.type
_entity.pdbx_description
1 polymer ?
#
loop_
_entity_poly.entity_id
_entity_poly.type
_entity_poly.pdbx_seq_one_letter_code
_entity_poly.pdbx_strand_id
1 'polypeptide(L)'
;MEWGFKFFAFCFKKGENAGVKLQAKAGRGMFFAILLFVGIPVPGTGAWTGTLAANILDLDFKTSVLACALGVLMAGIIMGAASMGIFGGLF
;
A
#
# COMPACT_ATOMS: atom_id res chain seq x y z
N MET A 1 8.22 25.34 19.53
CA MET A 1 8.39 24.06 18.80
C MET A 1 7.38 23.03 19.33
N GLU A 2 6.08 23.34 19.28
CA GLU A 2 5.01 22.53 19.93
C GLU A 2 3.91 22.08 18.94
N TRP A 3 3.83 22.75 17.79
CA TRP A 3 2.82 22.50 16.75
C TRP A 3 3.04 21.19 16.00
N GLY A 4 4.29 20.84 15.69
CA GLY A 4 4.64 19.62 14.96
C GLY A 4 4.22 18.35 15.71
N PHE A 5 4.42 18.33 17.03
CA PHE A 5 4.06 17.19 17.87
C PHE A 5 2.54 17.00 17.99
N LYS A 6 1.80 18.12 18.13
CA LYS A 6 0.32 18.13 18.14
C LYS A 6 -0.27 17.67 16.81
N PHE A 7 0.34 18.07 15.69
CA PHE A 7 -0.05 17.62 14.35
C PHE A 7 0.21 16.11 14.15
N PHE A 8 1.38 15.62 14.54
CA PHE A 8 1.69 14.18 14.47
C PHE A 8 0.73 13.35 15.31
N ALA A 9 0.48 13.75 16.56
CA ALA A 9 -0.49 13.09 17.43
C ALA A 9 -1.90 13.09 16.83
N PHE A 10 -2.30 14.18 16.16
CA PHE A 10 -3.60 14.27 15.48
C PHE A 10 -3.68 13.31 14.27
N CYS A 11 -2.68 13.31 13.39
CA CYS A 11 -2.63 12.41 12.24
C CYS A 11 -2.62 10.94 12.67
N PHE A 12 -1.85 10.61 13.69
CA PHE A 12 -1.76 9.25 14.22
C PHE A 12 -3.10 8.80 14.82
N LYS A 13 -3.67 9.61 15.73
CA LYS A 13 -4.96 9.30 16.37
C LYS A 13 -6.12 9.25 15.38
N LYS A 14 -6.07 10.06 14.31
CA LYS A 14 -7.08 10.01 13.23
C LYS A 14 -6.87 8.81 12.32
N GLY A 15 -5.62 8.46 12.02
CA GLY A 15 -5.24 7.27 11.25
C GLY A 15 -5.65 5.98 11.94
N GLU A 16 -5.35 5.85 13.23
CA GLU A 16 -5.71 4.70 14.06
C GLU A 16 -7.24 4.53 14.15
N ASN A 17 -7.98 5.60 14.47
CA ASN A 17 -9.45 5.54 14.51
C ASN A 17 -10.08 5.20 13.15
N ALA A 18 -9.49 5.64 12.05
CA ALA A 18 -9.93 5.26 10.71
C ALA A 18 -9.56 3.81 10.41
N GLY A 19 -8.38 3.37 10.84
CA GLY A 19 -7.88 2.02 10.67
C GLY A 19 -8.72 0.99 11.40
N VAL A 20 -9.08 1.24 12.66
CA VAL A 20 -9.98 0.38 13.44
C VAL A 20 -11.36 0.23 12.75
N LYS A 21 -11.91 1.32 12.20
CA LYS A 21 -13.19 1.27 11.45
C LYS A 21 -13.08 0.47 10.16
N LEU A 22 -11.97 0.62 9.44
CA LEU A 22 -11.68 -0.13 8.22
C LEU A 22 -11.43 -1.61 8.51
N GLN A 23 -10.68 -1.93 9.55
CA GLN A 23 -10.38 -3.29 9.98
C GLN A 23 -11.67 -4.00 10.45
N ALA A 24 -12.57 -3.31 11.15
CA ALA A 24 -13.88 -3.83 11.54
C ALA A 24 -14.80 -4.10 10.34
N LYS A 25 -14.72 -3.31 9.26
CA LYS A 25 -15.54 -3.50 8.05
C LYS A 25 -14.95 -4.48 7.05
N ALA A 26 -13.63 -4.46 6.88
CA ALA A 26 -12.94 -5.13 5.79
C ALA A 26 -12.23 -6.41 6.23
N GLY A 27 -11.81 -6.53 7.50
CA GLY A 27 -11.11 -7.70 8.04
C GLY A 27 -10.02 -8.22 7.11
N ARG A 28 -10.21 -9.44 6.58
CA ARG A 28 -9.30 -10.12 5.63
C ARG A 28 -9.17 -9.40 4.28
N GLY A 29 -10.10 -8.52 3.92
CA GLY A 29 -10.07 -7.70 2.71
C GLY A 29 -8.98 -6.61 2.70
N MET A 30 -8.41 -6.28 3.86
CA MET A 30 -7.31 -5.30 3.95
C MET A 30 -6.02 -5.81 3.28
N PHE A 31 -5.77 -7.12 3.36
CA PHE A 31 -4.67 -7.75 2.64
C PHE A 31 -4.79 -7.56 1.13
N PHE A 32 -5.98 -7.83 0.58
CA PHE A 32 -6.25 -7.65 -0.84
C PHE A 32 -6.22 -6.19 -1.27
N ALA A 33 -6.68 -5.27 -0.43
CA ALA A 33 -6.61 -3.84 -0.69
C ALA A 33 -5.15 -3.37 -0.85
N ILE A 34 -4.24 -3.80 0.02
CA ILE A 34 -2.81 -3.48 -0.10
C ILE A 34 -2.19 -4.17 -1.30
N LEU A 35 -2.50 -5.45 -1.54
CA LEU A 35 -1.97 -6.18 -2.68
C LEU A 35 -2.36 -5.53 -4.01
N LEU A 36 -3.62 -5.13 -4.17
CA LEU A 36 -4.10 -4.42 -5.36
C LEU A 36 -3.52 -3.01 -5.45
N PHE A 37 -3.43 -2.29 -4.32
CA PHE A 37 -2.84 -0.95 -4.29
C PHE A 37 -1.36 -0.96 -4.69
N VAL A 38 -0.61 -1.98 -4.31
CA VAL A 38 0.81 -2.14 -4.69
C VAL A 38 0.94 -2.73 -6.09
N GLY A 39 0.02 -3.63 -6.47
CA GLY A 39 0.10 -4.42 -7.70
C GLY A 39 -0.38 -3.72 -8.97
N ILE A 40 -1.27 -2.73 -8.85
CA ILE A 40 -1.63 -1.87 -9.98
C ILE A 40 -0.51 -0.84 -10.13
N PRO A 41 0.22 -0.81 -11.25
CA PRO A 41 1.36 0.09 -11.45
C PRO A 41 0.89 1.53 -11.73
N VAL A 42 0.31 2.20 -10.72
CA VAL A 42 -0.07 3.62 -10.78
C VAL A 42 1.05 4.47 -10.19
N PRO A 43 1.47 5.57 -10.84
CA PRO A 43 2.44 6.49 -10.24
C PRO A 43 1.93 7.01 -8.88
N GLY A 44 2.75 6.87 -7.83
CA GLY A 44 2.38 7.24 -6.45
C GLY A 44 1.85 6.09 -5.59
N THR A 45 1.50 4.96 -6.20
CA THR A 45 1.16 3.71 -5.49
C THR A 45 2.34 2.75 -5.49
N GLY A 46 2.49 1.94 -4.46
CA GLY A 46 3.58 0.98 -4.38
C GLY A 46 3.86 0.50 -2.96
N ALA A 47 4.88 -0.34 -2.82
CA ALA A 47 5.22 -0.94 -1.52
C ALA A 47 5.48 0.10 -0.43
N TRP A 48 6.11 1.22 -0.76
CA TRP A 48 6.41 2.33 0.15
C TRP A 48 5.14 3.00 0.76
N THR A 49 4.11 3.24 -0.06
CA THR A 49 2.82 3.75 0.44
C THR A 49 1.96 2.64 1.03
N GLY A 50 2.09 1.40 0.54
CA GLY A 50 1.43 0.21 1.10
C GLY A 50 1.93 -0.17 2.50
N THR A 51 3.24 -0.05 2.77
CA THR A 51 3.82 -0.30 4.10
C THR A 51 3.42 0.77 5.11
N LEU A 52 3.30 2.02 4.65
CA LEU A 52 2.79 3.12 5.48
C LEU A 52 1.32 2.89 5.84
N ALA A 53 0.49 2.50 4.86
CA ALA A 53 -0.90 2.15 5.10
C ALA A 53 -1.02 0.96 6.06
N ALA A 54 -0.21 -0.09 5.87
CA ALA A 54 -0.19 -1.26 6.74
C ALA A 54 0.15 -0.92 8.21
N ASN A 55 1.09 0.00 8.42
CA ASN A 55 1.49 0.44 9.76
C ASN A 55 0.40 1.28 10.44
N ILE A 56 -0.31 2.15 9.70
CA ILE A 56 -1.44 2.93 10.23
C ILE A 56 -2.66 2.04 10.51
N LEU A 57 -2.82 0.99 9.72
CA LEU A 57 -3.92 0.03 9.79
C LEU A 57 -3.67 -1.12 10.78
N ASP A 58 -2.52 -1.11 11.45
CA ASP A 58 -2.04 -2.13 12.38
C ASP A 58 -2.21 -3.57 11.84
N LEU A 59 -1.89 -3.76 10.56
CA LEU A 59 -1.83 -5.08 9.96
C LEU A 59 -0.61 -5.82 10.46
N ASP A 60 -0.75 -7.13 10.67
CA ASP A 60 0.37 -7.93 11.14
C ASP A 60 1.54 -7.86 10.14
N PHE A 61 2.75 -7.80 10.68
CA PHE A 61 3.97 -7.57 9.92
C PHE A 61 4.16 -8.61 8.79
N LYS A 62 3.77 -9.86 9.04
CA LYS A 62 3.92 -10.95 8.07
C LYS A 62 2.96 -10.78 6.88
N THR A 63 1.69 -10.53 7.15
CA THR A 63 0.66 -10.27 6.14
C THR A 63 0.99 -9.03 5.31
N SER A 64 1.50 -7.98 5.95
CA SER A 64 1.89 -6.73 5.28
C SER A 64 3.06 -6.92 4.32
N VAL A 65 4.10 -7.63 4.77
CA VAL A 65 5.28 -7.96 3.94
C VAL A 65 4.89 -8.90 2.80
N LEU A 66 4.08 -9.92 3.05
CA LEU A 66 3.57 -10.83 2.02
C LEU A 66 2.71 -10.10 0.98
N ALA A 67 1.80 -9.21 1.41
CA ALA A 67 0.96 -8.42 0.50
C ALA A 67 1.80 -7.54 -0.41
N CYS A 68 2.78 -6.84 0.16
CA CYS A 68 3.65 -5.94 -0.60
C CYS A 68 4.57 -6.71 -1.55
N ALA A 69 5.17 -7.82 -1.10
CA ALA A 69 6.03 -8.65 -1.94
C ALA A 69 5.28 -9.22 -3.15
N LEU A 70 4.09 -9.77 -2.92
CA LEU A 70 3.23 -10.29 -3.98
C LEU A 70 2.75 -9.18 -4.93
N GLY A 71 2.36 -8.02 -4.39
CA GLY A 71 1.97 -6.86 -5.18
C GLY A 71 3.10 -6.36 -6.09
N VAL A 72 4.33 -6.21 -5.56
CA VAL A 72 5.49 -5.73 -6.35
C VAL A 72 5.87 -6.72 -7.43
N LEU A 73 5.85 -8.03 -7.13
CA LEU A 73 6.12 -9.06 -8.15
C LEU A 73 5.09 -8.99 -9.28
N MET A 74 3.81 -8.85 -8.94
CA MET A 74 2.74 -8.70 -9.93
C MET A 74 2.89 -7.43 -10.76
N ALA A 75 3.15 -6.28 -10.12
CA ALA A 75 3.38 -5.01 -10.81
C ALA A 75 4.60 -5.08 -11.74
N GLY A 76 5.67 -5.75 -11.31
CA GLY A 76 6.88 -5.97 -12.10
C GLY A 76 6.64 -6.81 -13.35
N ILE A 77 5.84 -7.87 -13.26
CA ILE A 77 5.47 -8.69 -14.42
C ILE A 77 4.62 -7.88 -15.41
N ILE A 78 3.60 -7.17 -14.91
CA ILE A 78 2.70 -6.36 -15.75
C ILE A 78 3.49 -5.26 -16.46
N MET A 79 4.29 -4.48 -15.71
CA MET A 79 5.09 -3.42 -16.30
C MET A 79 6.21 -3.95 -17.19
N GLY A 80 6.84 -5.07 -16.85
CA GLY A 80 7.85 -5.70 -17.69
C GLY A 80 7.28 -6.12 -19.05
N ALA A 81 6.12 -6.78 -19.05
CA ALA A 81 5.41 -7.16 -20.27
C ALA A 81 4.94 -5.93 -21.07
N ALA A 82 4.36 -4.92 -20.41
CA ALA A 82 3.93 -3.68 -21.04
C ALA A 82 5.11 -2.92 -21.66
N SER A 83 6.23 -2.81 -20.93
CA SER A 83 7.44 -2.17 -21.43
C SER A 83 8.02 -2.91 -22.62
N MET A 84 8.10 -4.25 -22.63
CA MET A 84 8.56 -5.00 -23.79
C MET A 84 7.64 -4.85 -25.01
N GLY A 85 6.32 -4.83 -24.81
CA GLY A 85 5.35 -4.62 -25.89
C GLY A 85 5.41 -3.20 -26.48
N ILE A 86 5.56 -2.18 -25.63
CA ILE A 86 5.66 -0.79 -26.06
C ILE A 86 7.03 -0.53 -26.70
N PHE A 87 8.14 -0.97 -26.09
CA PHE A 87 9.48 -0.81 -26.66
C PHE A 87 9.66 -1.57 -27.98
N GLY A 88 9.13 -2.80 -28.07
CA GLY A 88 9.19 -3.60 -29.31
C GLY A 88 8.24 -3.13 -30.41
N GLY A 89 7.28 -2.26 -30.11
CA GLY A 89 6.42 -1.61 -31.12
C GLY A 89 6.90 -0.21 -31.54
N LEU A 90 7.84 0.38 -30.79
CA LEU A 90 8.41 1.72 -31.07
C LEU A 90 9.75 1.67 -31.82
N PHE A 91 10.41 0.52 -31.85
CA PHE A 91 11.63 0.23 -32.63
C PHE A 91 11.33 -0.82 -33.70
#